data_AF-A0A091LCT4-F1
#
_entry.id   AF-A0A091LCT4-F1
#
_cell.length_a   1.000
_cell.length_b   1.000
_cell.length_c   1.000
_cell.angle_alpha   90.00
_cell.angle_beta   90.00
_cell.angle_gamma   90.00
#
_symmetry.space_group_name_H-M   'P 1'
#
loop_
_entity.id
_entity.type
_entity.pdbx_description
1 polymer ?
#
loop_
_entity_poly.entity_id
_entity_poly.type
_entity_poly.pdbx_seq_one_letter_code
_entity_poly.pdbx_strand_id
1 'polypeptide(L)'
;SVVLLDTFVSILSLNLSEPAYGADIAKLEYKLVAGEHGLVIRVKGLNHKIPYFLYSQLIIDHLSDFSFTPAVFEMIKEELKKTYFNMLIKSEVLAK
;
A
#
# COMPACT_ATOMS: atom_id res chain seq x y z
N SER A 1 -0.17 -17.31 -2.27
CA SER A 1 0.44 -16.37 -1.31
C SER A 1 0.53 -14.95 -1.83
N VAL A 2 1.01 -14.72 -3.08
CA VAL A 2 1.20 -13.37 -3.64
C VAL A 2 -0.08 -12.53 -3.67
N VAL A 3 -1.20 -13.09 -4.14
CA VAL A 3 -2.49 -12.36 -4.23
C VAL A 3 -3.00 -11.89 -2.87
N LEU A 4 -2.79 -12.68 -1.80
CA LEU A 4 -3.20 -12.28 -0.46
C LEU A 4 -2.34 -11.14 0.08
N LEU A 5 -1.05 -11.13 -0.23
CA LEU A 5 -0.16 -10.03 0.11
C LEU A 5 -0.52 -8.76 -0.68
N ASP A 6 -0.86 -8.88 -1.96
CA ASP A 6 -1.35 -7.77 -2.77
C ASP A 6 -2.64 -7.18 -2.17
N THR A 7 -3.62 -8.02 -1.84
CA THR A 7 -4.86 -7.60 -1.16
C THR A 7 -4.59 -6.92 0.18
N PHE A 8 -3.69 -7.49 0.99
CA PHE A 8 -3.29 -6.90 2.26
C PHE A 8 -2.66 -5.50 2.07
N VAL A 9 -1.72 -5.37 1.13
CA VAL A 9 -1.04 -4.10 0.84
C VAL A 9 -2.02 -3.05 0.30
N SER A 10 -2.96 -3.45 -0.57
CA SER A 10 -3.99 -2.57 -1.09
C SER A 10 -4.93 -2.06 0.01
N ILE A 11 -5.40 -2.93 0.91
CA ILE A 11 -6.24 -2.52 2.05
C ILE A 11 -5.45 -1.61 3.01
N LEU A 12 -4.20 -1.98 3.32
CA LEU A 12 -3.34 -1.18 4.20
C LEU A 12 -3.09 0.21 3.61
N SER A 13 -2.87 0.30 2.30
CA SER A 13 -2.67 1.57 1.59
C SER A 13 -3.93 2.44 1.61
N LEU A 14 -5.12 1.82 1.49
CA LEU A 14 -6.39 2.52 1.62
C LEU A 14 -6.57 3.09 3.04
N ASN A 15 -6.33 2.28 4.07
CA ASN A 15 -6.45 2.72 5.47
C ASN A 15 -5.45 3.83 5.80
N LEU A 16 -4.26 3.81 5.18
CA LEU A 16 -3.24 4.84 5.37
C LEU A 16 -3.48 6.10 4.55
N SER A 17 -4.36 6.08 3.54
CA SER A 17 -4.57 7.22 2.64
C SER A 17 -5.08 8.47 3.35
N GLU A 18 -6.03 8.31 4.27
CA GLU A 18 -6.58 9.40 5.09
C GLU A 18 -5.52 9.99 6.04
N PRO A 19 -4.85 9.20 6.90
CA PRO A 19 -3.88 9.74 7.84
C PRO A 19 -2.55 10.16 7.17
N ALA A 20 -2.20 9.61 6.00
CA ALA A 20 -1.04 10.05 5.24
C ALA A 20 -1.24 11.37 4.50
N TYR A 21 -2.47 11.89 4.41
CA TYR A 21 -2.72 13.23 3.89
C TYR A 21 -1.92 14.32 4.65
N GLY A 22 -1.79 14.17 5.97
CA GLY A 22 -0.95 15.06 6.78
C GLY A 22 0.55 14.93 6.47
N ALA A 23 0.99 13.73 6.06
CA ALA A 23 2.37 13.46 5.66
C ALA A 23 2.69 14.06 4.27
N ASP A 24 1.73 14.02 3.35
CA ASP A 24 1.85 14.65 2.03
C ASP A 24 2.04 16.17 2.15
N ILE A 25 1.27 16.83 3.04
CA ILE A 25 1.46 18.26 3.36
C ILE A 25 2.87 18.51 3.91
N ALA A 26 3.40 17.57 4.69
CA ALA A 26 4.74 17.63 5.25
C ALA A 26 5.86 17.29 4.25
N LYS A 27 5.54 17.04 2.97
CA LYS A 27 6.44 16.59 1.91
C LYS A 27 7.11 15.25 2.22
N LEU A 28 6.35 14.33 2.83
CA LEU A 28 6.74 12.96 3.06
C LEU A 28 6.00 12.06 2.06
N GLU A 29 6.75 11.46 1.15
CA GLU A 29 6.24 10.44 0.23
C GLU A 29 6.45 9.06 0.86
N TYR A 30 5.44 8.20 0.77
CA TYR A 30 5.56 6.79 1.17
C TYR A 30 5.03 5.88 0.08
N LYS A 31 5.56 4.64 0.05
CA LYS A 31 5.11 3.60 -0.87
C LYS A 31 5.15 2.25 -0.19
N LEU A 32 4.02 1.55 -0.27
CA LEU A 32 3.87 0.17 0.16
C LEU A 32 3.78 -0.73 -1.07
N VAL A 33 4.60 -1.77 -1.11
CA VAL A 33 4.61 -2.71 -2.24
C VAL A 33 4.78 -4.13 -1.71
N ALA A 34 4.01 -5.06 -2.28
CA ALA A 34 4.26 -6.48 -2.15
C ALA A 34 5.50 -6.86 -3.00
N GLY A 35 6.61 -7.17 -2.35
CA GLY A 35 7.81 -7.69 -3.01
C GLY A 35 7.82 -9.22 -3.04
N GLU A 36 8.78 -9.81 -3.77
CA GLU A 36 8.94 -11.27 -3.87
C GLU A 36 9.15 -11.96 -2.51
N HIS A 37 9.79 -11.27 -1.56
CA HIS A 37 10.13 -11.83 -0.25
C HIS A 37 9.35 -11.20 0.92
N GLY A 38 8.33 -10.37 0.64
CA GLY A 38 7.49 -9.79 1.69
C GLY A 38 7.08 -8.34 1.43
N LEU A 39 6.72 -7.63 2.50
CA LEU A 39 6.29 -6.24 2.42
C LEU A 39 7.50 -5.29 2.31
N VAL A 40 7.48 -4.42 1.29
CA VAL A 40 8.46 -3.35 1.12
C VAL A 40 7.81 -2.01 1.46
N ILE A 41 8.38 -1.32 2.44
CA ILE A 41 7.97 0.03 2.87
C ILE A 41 9.07 1.00 2.46
N ARG A 42 8.75 1.95 1.59
CA ARG A 42 9.67 3.04 1.21
C ARG A 42 9.12 4.35 1.73
N VAL A 43 9.97 5.16 2.36
CA VAL A 43 9.63 6.51 2.81
C VAL A 43 10.71 7.46 2.31
N LYS A 44 10.28 8.59 1.76
CA LYS A 44 11.15 9.63 1.23
C LYS A 44 10.65 10.99 1.70
N GLY A 45 11.56 11.87 2.07
CA GLY A 45 11.19 13.23 2.47
C GLY A 45 12.26 13.88 3.34
N LEU A 46 11.85 14.82 4.18
CA LEU A 46 12.77 15.54 5.06
C LEU A 46 13.29 14.63 6.19
N ASN A 47 14.60 14.46 6.28
CA ASN A 47 15.27 13.52 7.22
C ASN A 47 14.81 13.65 8.68
N HIS A 48 14.47 14.83 9.16
CA HIS A 48 14.01 15.05 10.54
C HIS A 48 12.55 14.63 10.78
N LYS A 49 11.76 14.43 9.72
CA LYS A 49 10.36 13.99 9.79
C LYS A 49 10.20 12.49 9.50
N ILE A 50 11.19 11.88 8.85
CA ILE A 50 11.21 10.45 8.50
C ILE A 50 11.12 9.57 9.76
N PRO A 51 11.90 9.79 10.84
CA PRO A 51 11.80 8.97 12.04
C PRO A 51 10.43 9.07 12.70
N TYR A 52 9.80 10.25 12.72
CA TYR A 52 8.47 10.43 13.34
C TYR A 52 7.36 9.68 12.58
N PHE A 53 7.44 9.67 11.25
CA PHE A 53 6.48 8.97 10.39
C PHE A 53 6.68 7.44 10.39
N LEU A 54 7.94 6.97 10.47
CA LEU A 54 8.28 5.54 10.49
C LEU A 54 8.21 4.90 11.88
N TYR A 55 8.82 5.51 12.90
CA TYR A 55 9.01 4.89 14.21
C TYR A 55 7.81 5.01 15.13
N SER A 56 6.99 6.07 15.01
CA SER A 56 6.12 6.42 16.14
C SER A 56 4.61 6.35 15.97
N GLN A 57 3.95 6.50 14.80
CA GLN A 57 2.50 6.81 14.88
C GLN A 57 1.53 6.34 13.77
N LEU A 58 1.97 5.76 12.65
CA LEU A 58 1.05 5.63 11.51
C LEU A 58 1.14 4.28 10.80
N ILE A 59 2.30 3.95 10.22
CA ILE A 59 2.44 2.69 9.48
C ILE A 59 2.51 1.50 10.44
N ILE A 60 3.33 1.58 11.50
CA ILE A 60 3.47 0.48 12.48
C ILE A 60 2.17 0.29 13.27
N ASP A 61 1.48 1.36 13.62
CA ASP A 61 0.22 1.29 14.37
C ASP A 61 -0.89 0.66 13.52
N HIS A 62 -1.05 1.09 12.25
CA HIS A 62 -2.01 0.45 11.34
C HIS A 62 -1.63 -0.98 10.91
N LEU A 63 -0.35 -1.33 10.97
CA LEU A 63 0.09 -2.72 10.79
C LEU A 63 -0.25 -3.57 12.01
N SER A 64 -0.13 -3.01 13.22
CA SER A 64 -0.36 -3.72 14.48
C SER A 64 -1.85 -3.90 14.79
N ASP A 65 -2.68 -2.89 14.46
CA ASP A 65 -4.14 -2.92 14.60
C ASP A 65 -4.84 -3.02 13.23
N PHE A 66 -4.29 -3.85 12.34
CA PHE A 66 -4.84 -4.02 11.00
C PHE A 66 -6.25 -4.61 11.07
N SER A 67 -7.22 -3.82 10.61
CA SER A 67 -8.62 -4.24 10.50
C SER A 67 -9.22 -3.79 9.16
N PHE A 68 -10.23 -4.52 8.72
CA PHE A 68 -10.97 -4.22 7.50
C PHE A 68 -12.41 -4.70 7.63
N THR A 69 -13.31 -4.07 6.87
CA THR A 69 -14.69 -4.53 6.76
C THR A 69 -14.86 -5.45 5.55
N PRO A 70 -15.84 -6.37 5.55
CA PRO A 70 -16.12 -7.22 4.38
C PRO A 70 -16.37 -6.42 3.10
N ALA A 71 -16.97 -5.24 3.21
CA ALA A 71 -17.23 -4.35 2.08
C ALA A 71 -15.91 -3.82 1.44
N VAL A 72 -14.94 -3.41 2.27
CA VAL A 72 -13.62 -2.97 1.80
C VAL A 72 -12.88 -4.11 1.10
N PHE A 73 -12.96 -5.33 1.66
CA PHE A 73 -12.35 -6.49 1.05
C PHE A 73 -12.90 -6.80 -0.35
N GLU A 74 -14.23 -6.81 -0.51
CA GLU A 74 -14.85 -7.07 -1.82
C GLU A 74 -14.54 -5.94 -2.83
N MET A 75 -14.50 -4.69 -2.38
CA MET A 75 -14.10 -3.57 -3.23
C MET A 75 -12.67 -3.74 -3.77
N ILE A 76 -11.70 -4.02 -2.88
CA ILE A 76 -10.29 -4.19 -3.25
C ILE A 76 -10.10 -5.42 -4.15
N LYS A 77 -10.84 -6.50 -3.90
CA LYS A 77 -10.82 -7.69 -4.75
C LYS A 77 -11.28 -7.40 -6.18
N GLU A 78 -12.33 -6.61 -6.35
CA GLU A 78 -12.77 -6.19 -7.70
C GLU A 78 -11.78 -5.24 -8.37
N GLU A 79 -11.13 -4.36 -7.61
CA GLU A 79 -10.06 -3.48 -8.11
C GLU A 79 -8.82 -4.27 -8.57
N LEU A 80 -8.38 -5.25 -7.77
CA LEU A 80 -7.26 -6.12 -8.11
C LEU A 80 -7.55 -6.95 -9.37
N LYS A 81 -8.76 -7.50 -9.52
CA LYS A 81 -9.17 -8.20 -10.74
C LYS A 81 -9.02 -7.31 -11.97
N LYS A 82 -9.50 -6.06 -11.91
CA LYS A 82 -9.35 -5.08 -13.00
C LYS A 82 -7.88 -4.80 -13.29
N THR A 83 -7.06 -4.67 -12.24
CA THR A 83 -5.64 -4.37 -12.36
C THR A 83 -4.88 -5.52 -13.03
N TYR A 84 -5.11 -6.77 -12.63
CA TYR A 84 -4.53 -7.94 -13.28
C TYR A 84 -5.00 -8.06 -14.74
N PHE A 85 -6.29 -7.85 -15.01
CA PHE A 85 -6.81 -7.87 -16.37
C PHE A 85 -6.16 -6.79 -17.26
N ASN A 86 -6.01 -5.57 -16.74
CA ASN A 86 -5.34 -4.48 -17.44
C ASN A 86 -3.85 -4.77 -17.69
N MET A 87 -3.16 -5.44 -16.77
CA MET A 87 -1.78 -5.89 -16.99
C MET A 87 -1.68 -6.88 -18.14
N LEU A 88 -2.62 -7.81 -18.27
CA LEU A 88 -2.66 -8.79 -19.35
C LEU A 88 -2.97 -8.15 -20.72
N ILE A 89 -3.68 -7.02 -20.75
CA ILE A 89 -3.97 -6.30 -22.00
C ILE A 89 -2.80 -5.44 -22.47
N LYS A 90 -1.95 -4.96 -21.55
CA LYS A 90 -0.77 -4.17 -21.93
C LYS A 90 0.19 -5.04 -22.75
N SER A 91 0.33 -4.69 -24.02
CA SER A 91 1.16 -5.36 -25.04
C SER A 91 2.62 -5.53 -24.64
N GLU A 92 3.12 -4.71 -23.72
CA GLU A 92 4.47 -4.76 -23.16
C GLU A 92 4.74 -6.03 -22.33
N VAL A 93 3.71 -6.65 -21.74
CA VAL A 93 3.83 -7.86 -20.90
C VAL A 93 3.70 -9.14 -21.73
N LEU A 94 2.99 -9.07 -22.86
CA LEU A 94 2.74 -10.20 -23.78
C LEU A 94 3.85 -10.42 -24.81
N ALA A 95 4.78 -9.46 -24.97
CA ALA A 95 5.81 -9.49 -26.00
C ALA A 95 7.16 -10.10 -25.55
N LYS A 96 7.19 -10.84 -24.43
CA LYS A 96 8.36 -11.60 -23.98
C LYS A 96 8.17 -13.10 -24.16
#